data_AF-A0A3S0YQV9-F1
#
_entry.id   AF-A0A3S0YQV9-F1
#
_cell.length_a   1.000
_cell.length_b   1.000
_cell.length_c   1.000
_cell.angle_alpha   90.00
_cell.angle_beta   90.00
_cell.angle_gamma   90.00
#
_symmetry.space_group_name_H-M   'P 1'
#
loop_
_entity.id
_entity.type
_entity.pdbx_description
1 polymer ?
#
loop_
_entity_poly.entity_id
_entity_poly.type
_entity_poly.pdbx_seq_one_letter_code
_entity_poly.pdbx_strand_id
1 'polypeptide(L)'
;MPKWIVLLLAGILLLSGCKDSNVQKETAVQEETAAPSVTAVSQSTPEPSESPNPVPTVPDSFRKYYDFVDGEHLGNLIFHAKEDLDGDGTDEIILAFGWISEEDPLDSWVSDLVFLRETDGQLTKLGDNWAAQAYGIYKVELIRLQGSNKKYLWCGLTNGGWLKGVQIIEFQNSEPRELFYIASATGSGEETLTDDNQDGYYDGLISDRSSYDVLYYETQRYYRWTGKEFVYVSTHTDVGEYPGSVKETILQYLALRVLNIEYSPEIDARLAELCTDTEADQAETAPDVWTSSLLESILEIGDTIDFQIKEAADAANAIVTLKSVESDEHIVFTFDLLHSDGKWVIDRLEQLE
;
A
#
# COMPACT_ATOMS: atom_id res chain seq x y z
N MET A 1 -21.29 -43.30 -0.78
CA MET A 1 -20.24 -44.29 -1.11
C MET A 1 -18.91 -43.55 -1.24
N PRO A 2 -17.77 -44.08 -0.78
CA PRO A 2 -17.37 -44.00 0.63
C PRO A 2 -15.93 -43.47 0.84
N LYS A 3 -15.65 -42.89 2.01
CA LYS A 3 -14.63 -43.29 3.02
C LYS A 3 -13.86 -42.11 3.68
N TRP A 4 -14.00 -42.02 5.02
CA TRP A 4 -13.01 -41.84 6.11
C TRP A 4 -11.83 -40.86 5.88
N ILE A 5 -11.48 -39.97 6.82
CA ILE A 5 -10.76 -40.31 8.07
C ILE A 5 -10.98 -39.21 9.14
N VAL A 6 -11.32 -39.68 10.34
CA VAL A 6 -11.20 -38.98 11.62
C VAL A 6 -9.77 -39.17 12.12
N LEU A 7 -9.10 -38.11 12.57
CA LEU A 7 -7.93 -38.23 13.43
C LEU A 7 -8.00 -37.22 14.56
N LEU A 8 -8.04 -37.79 15.76
CA LEU A 8 -8.17 -37.19 17.06
C LEU A 8 -6.83 -37.46 17.75
N LEU A 9 -6.16 -36.42 18.25
CA LEU A 9 -4.99 -36.57 19.12
C LEU A 9 -5.04 -35.51 20.20
N ALA A 10 -5.22 -36.00 21.42
CA ALA A 10 -5.17 -35.28 22.68
C ALA A 10 -3.94 -35.74 23.49
N GLY A 11 -3.42 -34.85 24.36
CA GLY A 11 -2.34 -35.12 25.33
C GLY A 11 -1.45 -33.89 25.53
N ILE A 12 -1.85 -32.85 26.29
CA ILE A 12 -1.84 -32.61 27.76
C ILE A 12 -0.44 -32.51 28.42
N LEU A 13 -0.30 -31.44 29.24
CA LEU A 13 0.56 -31.17 30.43
C LEU A 13 1.89 -30.42 30.19
N LEU A 14 2.32 -29.42 30.99
CA LEU A 14 1.75 -28.52 32.02
C LEU A 14 2.92 -27.66 32.59
N LEU A 15 2.59 -26.48 33.16
CA LEU A 15 3.34 -25.67 34.15
C LEU A 15 4.58 -24.89 33.62
N SER A 16 4.88 -23.64 34.02
CA SER A 16 4.56 -22.84 35.22
C SER A 16 5.06 -21.39 35.03
N GLY A 17 4.48 -20.40 35.73
CA GLY A 17 5.22 -19.17 36.06
C GLY A 17 4.41 -17.91 36.36
N CYS A 18 3.73 -17.84 37.52
CA CYS A 18 3.27 -16.58 38.10
C CYS A 18 4.45 -15.72 38.59
N LYS A 19 4.39 -14.39 38.41
CA LYS A 19 4.76 -13.46 39.48
C LYS A 19 4.21 -12.04 39.29
N ASP A 20 3.44 -11.62 40.28
CA ASP A 20 2.98 -10.25 40.56
C ASP A 20 4.13 -9.25 40.74
N SER A 21 3.90 -7.95 40.51
CA SER A 21 3.58 -7.00 41.60
C SER A 21 3.66 -5.51 41.23
N ASN A 22 2.73 -4.75 41.86
CA ASN A 22 2.77 -3.33 42.29
C ASN A 22 2.72 -2.22 41.24
N VAL A 23 1.66 -1.40 41.15
CA VAL A 23 1.15 -0.37 42.11
C VAL A 23 2.09 0.83 42.28
N GLN A 24 1.72 1.98 41.70
CA GLN A 24 1.59 3.31 42.33
C GLN A 24 1.06 4.31 41.27
N LYS A 25 -0.19 4.79 41.34
CA LYS A 25 -0.77 5.92 42.12
C LYS A 25 -0.36 7.34 41.65
N GLU A 26 -1.36 8.01 41.07
CA GLU A 26 -1.76 9.44 41.17
C GLU A 26 -0.68 10.51 41.42
N THR A 27 -0.73 11.60 40.64
CA THR A 27 -1.24 12.91 41.12
C THR A 27 -1.42 13.88 39.95
N ALA A 28 -2.60 14.47 39.84
CA ALA A 28 -2.91 15.62 39.00
C ALA A 28 -2.47 16.92 39.69
N VAL A 29 -1.88 17.86 38.94
CA VAL A 29 -1.85 19.28 39.31
C VAL A 29 -2.10 20.11 38.05
N GLN A 30 -3.14 20.93 38.13
CA GLN A 30 -3.55 21.96 37.20
C GLN A 30 -2.83 23.30 37.50
N GLU A 31 -2.91 24.18 36.51
CA GLU A 31 -2.89 25.66 36.57
C GLU A 31 -1.59 26.46 36.29
N GLU A 32 -1.66 27.09 35.10
CA GLU A 32 -1.61 28.54 34.84
C GLU A 32 -0.28 29.34 34.82
N THR A 33 -0.03 29.87 33.61
CA THR A 33 0.32 31.27 33.28
C THR A 33 1.69 31.81 33.68
N ALA A 34 2.55 32.02 32.67
CA ALA A 34 3.07 33.35 32.29
C ALA A 34 4.06 33.23 31.12
N ALA A 35 3.78 33.95 30.03
CA ALA A 35 4.71 34.16 28.93
C ALA A 35 5.82 35.15 29.31
N PRO A 36 7.09 34.89 28.96
CA PRO A 36 8.09 35.92 28.78
C PRO A 36 8.33 36.19 27.29
N SER A 37 8.13 37.44 26.91
CA SER A 37 8.50 37.99 25.61
C SER A 37 10.03 37.96 25.45
N VAL A 38 10.54 37.26 24.43
CA VAL A 38 11.97 37.22 24.10
C VAL A 38 12.17 37.95 22.77
N THR A 39 12.82 39.10 22.85
CA THR A 39 13.28 39.91 21.72
C THR A 39 14.37 39.14 20.95
N ALA A 40 14.07 38.72 19.72
CA ALA A 40 15.04 38.09 18.83
C ALA A 40 16.04 39.14 18.29
N VAL A 41 17.31 38.99 18.67
CA VAL A 41 18.44 39.67 18.02
C VAL A 41 18.88 38.79 16.86
N SER A 42 18.66 39.28 15.63
CA SER A 42 19.09 38.62 14.40
C SER A 42 20.61 38.69 14.27
N GLN A 43 21.29 37.54 14.36
CA GLN A 43 22.68 37.37 13.94
C GLN A 43 22.69 36.52 12.66
N SER A 44 22.99 37.16 11.53
CA SER A 44 23.18 36.49 10.25
C SER A 44 24.44 35.64 10.28
N THR A 45 24.26 34.32 10.25
CA THR A 45 25.31 33.32 10.01
C THR A 45 25.59 33.28 8.50
N PRO A 46 26.85 33.32 8.04
CA PRO A 46 27.17 33.20 6.62
C PRO A 46 26.84 31.79 6.12
N GLU A 47 26.18 31.72 4.97
CA GLU A 47 25.86 30.46 4.27
C GLU A 47 27.13 29.64 4.00
N PRO A 48 27.07 28.30 4.18
CA PRO A 48 28.14 27.43 3.76
C PRO A 48 28.23 27.43 2.23
N SER A 49 29.43 27.70 1.72
CA SER A 49 29.81 27.55 0.31
C SER A 49 29.33 26.20 -0.23
N GLU A 50 28.43 26.23 -1.21
CA GLU A 50 28.07 25.06 -2.03
C GLU A 50 29.36 24.41 -2.54
N SER A 51 29.58 23.14 -2.18
CA SER A 51 30.60 22.33 -2.84
C SER A 51 30.13 22.08 -4.28
N PRO A 52 31.01 22.20 -5.29
CA PRO A 52 30.62 21.96 -6.67
C PRO A 52 30.13 20.52 -6.81
N ASN A 53 28.89 20.37 -7.29
CA ASN A 53 28.33 19.07 -7.64
C ASN A 53 29.33 18.30 -8.53
N PRO A 54 29.61 17.02 -8.25
CA PRO A 54 30.53 16.23 -9.06
C PRO A 54 30.02 16.19 -10.50
N VAL A 55 30.90 16.49 -11.46
CA VAL A 55 30.59 16.38 -12.90
C VAL A 55 30.24 14.92 -13.20
N PRO A 56 29.05 14.63 -13.74
CA PRO A 56 28.62 13.27 -14.02
C PRO A 56 29.60 12.59 -14.98
N THR A 57 30.13 11.43 -14.58
CA THR A 57 31.13 10.71 -15.37
C THR A 57 30.43 9.80 -16.37
N VAL A 58 30.09 10.35 -17.54
CA VAL A 58 29.51 9.55 -18.64
C VAL A 58 30.58 8.58 -19.19
N PRO A 59 30.30 7.27 -19.27
CA PRO A 59 31.24 6.31 -19.85
C PRO A 59 31.54 6.58 -21.33
N ASP A 60 32.78 6.34 -21.76
CA ASP A 60 33.19 6.62 -23.15
C ASP A 60 32.38 5.82 -24.19
N SER A 61 31.94 4.60 -23.85
CA SER A 61 31.07 3.79 -24.71
C SER A 61 29.68 4.40 -24.91
N PHE A 62 29.24 5.31 -24.04
CA PHE A 62 27.94 5.97 -24.10
C PHE A 62 28.00 7.45 -24.50
N ARG A 63 29.20 8.05 -24.61
CA ARG A 63 29.38 9.47 -24.96
C ARG A 63 28.60 9.88 -26.20
N LYS A 64 28.67 9.09 -27.28
CA LYS A 64 27.97 9.41 -28.53
C LYS A 64 26.44 9.48 -28.37
N TYR A 65 25.88 8.66 -27.48
CA TYR A 65 24.43 8.62 -27.24
C TYR A 65 24.00 9.78 -26.34
N TYR A 66 24.83 10.09 -25.33
CA TYR A 66 24.68 11.26 -24.46
C TYR A 66 24.71 12.56 -25.28
N ASP A 67 25.67 12.73 -26.19
CA ASP A 67 25.78 13.91 -27.04
C ASP A 67 24.60 14.04 -28.01
N PHE A 68 24.09 12.91 -28.54
CA PHE A 68 22.95 12.89 -29.46
C PHE A 68 21.66 13.43 -28.82
N VAL A 69 21.44 13.17 -27.53
CA VAL A 69 20.25 13.64 -26.79
C VAL A 69 20.47 14.98 -26.10
N ASP A 70 21.60 15.64 -26.34
CA ASP A 70 21.98 16.88 -25.65
C ASP A 70 22.02 16.71 -24.12
N GLY A 71 22.64 15.61 -23.67
CA GLY A 71 22.63 15.17 -22.27
C GLY A 71 23.14 16.21 -21.27
N GLU A 72 23.99 17.16 -21.68
CA GLU A 72 24.44 18.28 -20.82
C GLU A 72 23.27 19.13 -20.30
N HIS A 73 22.18 19.23 -21.06
CA HIS A 73 20.98 19.97 -20.68
C HIS A 73 19.95 19.11 -19.92
N LEU A 74 20.10 17.78 -19.93
CA LEU A 74 19.19 16.84 -19.28
C LEU A 74 19.62 16.48 -17.85
N GLY A 75 20.85 16.83 -17.45
CA GLY A 75 21.37 16.58 -16.11
C GLY A 75 22.30 15.36 -16.05
N ASN A 76 22.43 14.75 -14.86
CA ASN A 76 23.37 13.65 -14.66
C ASN A 76 22.83 12.37 -15.29
N LEU A 77 23.66 11.66 -16.06
CA LEU A 77 23.34 10.31 -16.52
C LEU A 77 23.43 9.36 -15.33
N ILE A 78 22.27 8.89 -14.85
CA ILE A 78 22.14 8.08 -13.63
C ILE A 78 21.88 6.60 -13.92
N PHE A 79 21.37 6.27 -15.11
CA PHE A 79 21.29 4.90 -15.60
C PHE A 79 21.57 4.85 -17.09
N HIS A 80 22.27 3.82 -17.54
CA HIS A 80 22.47 3.58 -18.96
C HIS A 80 22.59 2.08 -19.25
N ALA A 81 22.00 1.64 -20.36
CA ALA A 81 22.11 0.26 -20.82
C ALA A 81 22.10 0.17 -22.34
N LYS A 82 22.68 -0.91 -22.86
CA LYS A 82 22.63 -1.28 -24.27
C LYS A 82 22.27 -2.77 -24.34
N GLU A 83 21.08 -3.08 -24.82
CA GLU A 83 20.50 -4.42 -24.76
C GLU A 83 19.45 -4.63 -25.86
N ASP A 84 19.43 -5.80 -26.49
CA ASP A 84 18.34 -6.27 -27.36
C ASP A 84 17.10 -6.64 -26.52
N LEU A 85 16.13 -5.73 -26.42
CA LEU A 85 14.95 -5.88 -25.56
C LEU A 85 13.77 -6.54 -26.28
N ASP A 86 13.63 -6.33 -27.59
CA ASP A 86 12.56 -6.98 -28.38
C ASP A 86 12.98 -8.33 -28.99
N GLY A 87 14.28 -8.64 -29.04
CA GLY A 87 14.83 -9.88 -29.57
C GLY A 87 15.07 -9.86 -31.07
N ASP A 88 15.16 -8.68 -31.70
CA ASP A 88 15.37 -8.52 -33.14
C ASP A 88 16.86 -8.57 -33.55
N GLY A 89 17.77 -8.67 -32.58
CA GLY A 89 19.22 -8.69 -32.78
C GLY A 89 19.87 -7.30 -32.85
N THR A 90 19.10 -6.23 -32.67
CA THR A 90 19.57 -4.85 -32.57
C THR A 90 19.41 -4.37 -31.13
N ASP A 91 20.48 -3.83 -30.54
CA ASP A 91 20.37 -3.31 -29.18
C ASP A 91 19.59 -1.98 -29.13
N GLU A 92 18.71 -1.87 -28.14
CA GLU A 92 18.17 -0.62 -27.64
C GLU A 92 19.21 0.03 -26.71
N ILE A 93 19.31 1.35 -26.79
CA ILE A 93 20.09 2.16 -25.87
C ILE A 93 19.13 2.88 -24.94
N ILE A 94 19.32 2.69 -23.64
CA ILE A 94 18.51 3.28 -22.57
C ILE A 94 19.38 4.31 -21.86
N LEU A 95 18.87 5.53 -21.69
CA LEU A 95 19.52 6.59 -20.95
C LEU A 95 18.50 7.17 -19.96
N ALA A 96 18.82 7.15 -18.67
CA ALA A 96 18.04 7.86 -17.66
C ALA A 96 18.89 8.98 -17.05
N PHE A 97 18.31 10.18 -17.00
CA PHE A 97 18.92 11.39 -16.48
C PHE A 97 18.17 11.86 -15.25
N GLY A 98 18.88 12.46 -14.30
CA GLY A 98 18.28 13.00 -13.10
C GLY A 98 19.28 13.09 -11.96
N TRP A 99 18.82 12.79 -10.75
CA TRP A 99 19.63 12.79 -9.54
C TRP A 99 19.32 11.58 -8.69
N ILE A 100 20.35 10.95 -8.14
CA ILE A 100 20.23 9.85 -7.18
C ILE A 100 20.75 10.35 -5.84
N SER A 101 19.94 10.18 -4.81
CA SER A 101 20.34 10.38 -3.42
C SER A 101 21.13 9.17 -2.94
N GLU A 102 22.28 9.40 -2.31
CA GLU A 102 23.04 8.34 -1.63
C GLU A 102 22.45 8.00 -0.25
N GLU A 103 21.62 8.88 0.32
CA GLU A 103 21.09 8.76 1.68
C GLU A 103 19.69 8.12 1.70
N ASP A 104 18.81 8.58 0.82
CA ASP A 104 17.43 8.08 0.70
C ASP A 104 17.04 7.88 -0.76
N PRO A 105 16.90 6.63 -1.24
CA PRO A 105 16.46 6.35 -2.60
C PRO A 105 15.16 7.08 -3.00
N LEU A 106 14.26 7.39 -2.07
CA LEU A 106 13.00 8.10 -2.37
C LEU A 106 13.19 9.59 -2.70
N ASP A 107 14.32 10.17 -2.30
CA ASP A 107 14.72 11.52 -2.71
C ASP A 107 15.34 11.52 -4.12
N SER A 108 15.59 10.36 -4.72
CA SER A 108 16.08 10.25 -6.09
C SER A 108 14.97 10.58 -7.09
N TRP A 109 15.31 11.20 -8.21
CA TRP A 109 14.38 11.41 -9.31
C TRP A 109 15.06 11.25 -10.66
N VAL A 110 14.32 10.66 -11.61
CA VAL A 110 14.65 10.65 -13.04
C VAL A 110 13.85 11.77 -13.70
N SER A 111 14.52 12.75 -14.31
CA SER A 111 13.87 13.80 -15.10
C SER A 111 13.58 13.34 -16.53
N ASP A 112 14.47 12.51 -17.10
CA ASP A 112 14.36 12.06 -18.47
C ASP A 112 14.71 10.58 -18.59
N LEU A 113 13.83 9.81 -19.22
CA LEU A 113 14.06 8.43 -19.62
C LEU A 113 13.90 8.33 -21.13
N VAL A 114 15.03 8.09 -21.82
CA VAL A 114 15.14 8.14 -23.27
C VAL A 114 15.60 6.79 -23.81
N PHE A 115 14.92 6.36 -24.88
CA PHE A 115 15.27 5.16 -25.64
C PHE A 115 15.77 5.54 -27.01
N LEU A 116 16.86 4.93 -27.45
CA LEU A 116 17.44 5.13 -28.78
C LEU A 116 17.69 3.77 -29.46
N ARG A 117 17.78 3.80 -30.78
CA ARG A 117 18.29 2.69 -31.58
C ARG A 117 19.37 3.18 -32.54
N GLU A 118 20.36 2.34 -32.75
CA GLU A 118 21.42 2.57 -33.73
C GLU A 118 21.33 1.55 -34.87
N THR A 119 20.99 2.00 -36.07
CA THR A 119 20.95 1.15 -37.27
C THR A 119 21.81 1.78 -38.35
N ASP A 120 22.75 1.01 -38.91
CA ASP A 120 23.70 1.48 -39.94
C ASP A 120 24.46 2.78 -39.57
N GLY A 121 24.75 2.94 -38.27
CA GLY A 121 25.45 4.12 -37.72
C GLY A 121 24.57 5.36 -37.57
N GLN A 122 23.27 5.27 -37.81
CA GLN A 122 22.30 6.33 -37.56
C GLN A 122 21.57 6.11 -36.25
N LEU A 123 21.54 7.16 -35.41
CA LEU A 123 20.81 7.17 -34.15
C LEU A 123 19.39 7.68 -34.37
N THR A 124 18.42 6.97 -33.81
CA THR A 124 17.00 7.35 -33.82
C THR A 124 16.45 7.27 -32.40
N LYS A 125 15.68 8.27 -31.98
CA LYS A 125 14.95 8.24 -30.70
C LYS A 125 13.69 7.39 -30.85
N LEU A 126 13.43 6.51 -29.89
CA LEU A 126 12.26 5.63 -29.84
C LEU A 126 11.22 6.21 -28.88
N GLY A 127 10.30 7.03 -29.41
CA GLY A 127 9.23 7.65 -28.64
C GLY A 127 9.64 8.90 -27.84
N ASP A 128 8.78 9.28 -26.90
CA ASP A 128 8.92 10.49 -26.07
C ASP A 128 9.73 10.23 -24.79
N ASN A 129 9.79 11.22 -23.89
CA ASN A 129 10.38 11.04 -22.55
C ASN A 129 9.43 10.22 -21.67
N TRP A 130 9.87 9.05 -21.20
CA TRP A 130 9.08 8.14 -20.37
C TRP A 130 9.09 8.45 -18.87
N ALA A 131 9.86 9.44 -18.42
CA ALA A 131 9.86 9.91 -17.04
C ALA A 131 8.73 10.91 -16.74
N ALA A 132 8.08 11.48 -17.75
CA ALA A 132 7.02 12.48 -17.60
C ALA A 132 5.65 11.84 -17.32
N GLN A 133 5.46 11.27 -16.12
CA GLN A 133 4.23 10.59 -15.71
C GLN A 133 3.63 11.18 -14.42
N ALA A 134 2.51 10.61 -13.96
CA ALA A 134 1.80 11.08 -12.76
C ALA A 134 2.62 10.93 -11.47
N TYR A 135 3.51 9.93 -11.41
CA TYR A 135 4.48 9.73 -10.34
C TYR A 135 5.90 9.89 -10.88
N GLY A 136 6.81 10.33 -10.00
CA GLY A 136 8.23 10.40 -10.30
C GLY A 136 8.84 9.00 -10.32
N ILE A 137 9.92 8.82 -11.07
CA ILE A 137 10.71 7.58 -11.06
C ILE A 137 11.91 7.80 -10.15
N TYR A 138 12.08 6.99 -9.12
CA TYR A 138 13.24 7.07 -8.22
C TYR A 138 14.36 6.09 -8.58
N LYS A 139 14.05 5.05 -9.37
CA LYS A 139 15.00 4.02 -9.75
C LYS A 139 14.65 3.37 -11.09
N VAL A 140 15.67 3.03 -11.87
CA VAL A 140 15.55 2.34 -13.16
C VAL A 140 16.50 1.15 -13.19
N GLU A 141 16.01 -0.03 -13.56
CA GLU A 141 16.81 -1.26 -13.64
C GLU A 141 16.35 -2.17 -14.78
N LEU A 142 17.27 -3.00 -15.31
CA LEU A 142 16.89 -4.12 -16.17
C LEU A 142 16.58 -5.35 -15.33
N ILE A 143 15.40 -5.94 -15.55
CA ILE A 143 14.92 -7.11 -14.82
C ILE A 143 14.60 -8.26 -15.78
N ARG A 144 14.38 -9.46 -15.22
CA ARG A 144 13.87 -10.63 -15.94
C ARG A 144 12.61 -11.13 -15.26
N LEU A 145 11.67 -11.64 -16.06
CA LEU A 145 10.42 -12.22 -15.58
C LEU A 145 10.39 -13.73 -15.84
N GLN A 146 9.81 -14.50 -14.93
CA GLN A 146 9.81 -15.96 -15.01
C GLN A 146 9.27 -16.48 -16.35
N GLY A 147 9.94 -17.49 -16.89
CA GLY A 147 9.55 -18.12 -18.16
C GLY A 147 9.96 -17.36 -19.42
N SER A 148 10.70 -16.26 -19.30
CA SER A 148 11.22 -15.47 -20.43
C SER A 148 12.70 -15.15 -20.27
N ASN A 149 13.49 -15.35 -21.33
CA ASN A 149 14.87 -14.87 -21.39
C ASN A 149 14.98 -13.42 -21.86
N LYS A 150 13.86 -12.73 -22.08
CA LYS A 150 13.86 -11.29 -22.38
C LYS A 150 14.17 -10.49 -21.12
N LYS A 151 14.77 -9.32 -21.30
CA LYS A 151 14.90 -8.32 -20.24
C LYS A 151 13.81 -7.27 -20.41
N TYR A 152 13.39 -6.70 -19.30
CA TYR A 152 12.39 -5.66 -19.22
C TYR A 152 13.00 -4.47 -18.47
N LEU A 153 12.53 -3.26 -18.74
CA LEU A 153 12.90 -2.11 -17.93
C LEU A 153 11.92 -1.99 -16.78
N TRP A 154 12.42 -2.03 -15.56
CA TRP A 154 11.67 -1.74 -14.35
C TRP A 154 11.93 -0.30 -13.91
N CYS A 155 10.86 0.39 -13.55
CA CYS A 155 10.88 1.72 -12.98
C CYS A 155 10.20 1.68 -11.60
N GLY A 156 10.95 2.05 -10.57
CA GLY A 156 10.39 2.31 -9.23
C GLY A 156 9.75 3.69 -9.20
N LEU A 157 8.48 3.76 -8.81
CA LEU A 157 7.68 4.99 -8.81
C LEU A 157 7.56 5.58 -7.40
N THR A 158 7.49 6.91 -7.28
CA THR A 158 7.30 7.61 -6.00
C THR A 158 6.51 8.91 -6.18
N ASN A 159 5.87 9.37 -5.10
CA ASN A 159 5.33 10.72 -4.99
C ASN A 159 6.21 11.66 -4.14
N GLY A 160 7.44 11.25 -3.81
CA GLY A 160 8.31 11.95 -2.85
C GLY A 160 7.91 11.75 -1.39
N GLY A 161 7.09 10.75 -1.10
CA GLY A 161 6.61 10.40 0.23
C GLY A 161 6.49 8.89 0.41
N TRP A 162 5.43 8.44 1.08
CA TRP A 162 5.24 7.04 1.48
C TRP A 162 4.70 6.12 0.38
N LEU A 163 4.77 6.53 -0.88
CA LEU A 163 4.35 5.71 -2.02
C LEU A 163 5.56 5.14 -2.73
N LYS A 164 5.56 3.82 -2.96
CA LYS A 164 6.47 3.13 -3.88
C LYS A 164 5.69 2.28 -4.86
N GLY A 165 5.58 2.71 -6.10
CA GLY A 165 4.93 1.94 -7.16
C GLY A 165 5.92 1.18 -8.06
N VAL A 166 5.38 0.42 -8.99
CA VAL A 166 6.12 -0.33 -10.02
C VAL A 166 5.54 -0.03 -11.39
N GLN A 167 6.41 0.30 -12.33
CA GLN A 167 6.11 0.25 -13.76
C GLN A 167 7.12 -0.69 -14.45
N ILE A 168 6.63 -1.53 -15.35
CA ILE A 168 7.45 -2.41 -16.19
C ILE A 168 7.18 -2.05 -17.64
N ILE A 169 8.25 -1.76 -18.36
CA ILE A 169 8.23 -1.43 -19.78
C ILE A 169 8.84 -2.60 -20.55
N GLU A 170 8.11 -3.08 -21.55
CA GLU A 170 8.60 -4.03 -22.54
C GLU A 170 8.88 -3.33 -23.87
N PHE A 171 9.69 -3.96 -24.71
CA PHE A 171 9.87 -3.55 -26.09
C PHE A 171 9.19 -4.54 -27.03
N GLN A 172 8.37 -4.00 -27.93
CA GLN A 172 7.68 -4.78 -28.94
C GLN A 172 7.73 -4.05 -30.28
N ASN A 173 8.34 -4.69 -31.28
CA ASN A 173 8.50 -4.12 -32.63
C ASN A 173 9.16 -2.73 -32.60
N SER A 174 10.30 -2.59 -31.93
CA SER A 174 11.05 -1.33 -31.84
C SER A 174 10.36 -0.20 -31.06
N GLU A 175 9.28 -0.48 -30.32
CA GLU A 175 8.56 0.52 -29.53
C GLU A 175 8.52 0.11 -28.05
N PRO A 176 8.84 1.03 -27.11
CA PRO A 176 8.58 0.81 -25.70
C PRO A 176 7.07 0.80 -25.43
N ARG A 177 6.61 -0.10 -24.58
CA ARG A 177 5.21 -0.23 -24.15
C ARG A 177 5.14 -0.54 -22.67
N GLU A 178 4.16 0.04 -21.99
CA GLU A 178 3.85 -0.35 -20.61
C GLU A 178 3.28 -1.77 -20.61
N LEU A 179 4.04 -2.69 -20.02
CA LEU A 179 3.60 -4.07 -19.80
C LEU A 179 2.74 -4.16 -18.54
N PHE A 180 3.15 -3.45 -17.50
CA PHE A 180 2.49 -3.48 -16.21
C PHE A 180 2.73 -2.18 -15.45
N TYR A 181 1.71 -1.73 -14.72
CA TYR A 181 1.76 -0.56 -13.86
C TYR A 181 0.89 -0.79 -12.64
N ILE A 182 1.46 -0.50 -11.47
CA ILE A 182 0.73 -0.43 -10.22
C ILE A 182 1.36 0.65 -9.33
N ALA A 183 0.53 1.54 -8.84
CA ALA A 183 0.89 2.57 -7.87
C ALA A 183 -0.35 2.86 -7.02
N SER A 184 -0.16 3.15 -5.73
CA SER A 184 -1.28 3.49 -4.86
C SER A 184 -1.90 4.85 -5.19
N ALA A 185 -3.15 4.88 -5.64
CA ALA A 185 -3.86 6.12 -5.91
C ALA A 185 -4.02 7.02 -4.66
N THR A 186 -3.97 6.43 -3.46
CA THR A 186 -4.07 7.15 -2.19
C THR A 186 -2.79 7.92 -1.81
N GLY A 187 -1.69 7.68 -2.54
CA GLY A 187 -0.40 8.29 -2.23
C GLY A 187 0.37 7.60 -1.11
N SER A 188 -0.04 6.38 -0.70
CA SER A 188 0.64 5.58 0.33
C SER A 188 0.56 4.09 0.03
N GLY A 189 1.63 3.37 0.31
CA GLY A 189 1.75 1.93 0.08
C GLY A 189 3.03 1.59 -0.68
N GLU A 190 3.33 0.31 -0.74
CA GLU A 190 4.55 -0.20 -1.38
C GLU A 190 4.22 -1.38 -2.31
N GLU A 191 4.82 -1.36 -3.49
CA GLU A 191 4.72 -2.41 -4.49
C GLU A 191 6.11 -2.97 -4.76
N THR A 192 6.26 -4.27 -4.50
CA THR A 192 7.54 -4.96 -4.54
C THR A 192 7.45 -6.19 -5.44
N LEU A 193 8.33 -6.28 -6.44
CA LEU A 193 8.49 -7.52 -7.21
C LEU A 193 9.13 -8.60 -6.34
N THR A 194 8.66 -9.84 -6.48
CA THR A 194 9.19 -11.00 -5.76
C THR A 194 9.83 -12.00 -6.71
N ASP A 195 10.95 -12.56 -6.26
CA ASP A 195 11.65 -13.71 -6.85
C ASP A 195 11.61 -14.81 -5.79
N ASP A 196 10.48 -15.51 -5.73
CA ASP A 196 10.17 -16.46 -4.65
C ASP A 196 11.14 -17.66 -4.67
N ASN A 197 11.70 -17.97 -5.83
CA ASN A 197 12.57 -19.13 -6.05
C ASN A 197 14.07 -18.78 -6.09
N GLN A 198 14.42 -17.49 -6.10
CA GLN A 198 15.77 -16.93 -6.07
C GLN A 198 16.64 -17.30 -7.28
N ASP A 199 16.05 -17.44 -8.46
CA ASP A 199 16.78 -17.72 -9.71
C ASP A 199 17.18 -16.45 -10.48
N GLY A 200 16.83 -15.26 -9.97
CA GLY A 200 17.09 -13.97 -10.58
C GLY A 200 15.99 -13.52 -11.56
N TYR A 201 14.86 -14.22 -11.61
CA TYR A 201 13.70 -13.89 -12.43
C TYR A 201 12.50 -13.66 -11.51
N TYR A 202 11.88 -12.49 -11.63
CA TYR A 202 10.69 -12.19 -10.82
C TYR A 202 9.50 -13.04 -11.27
N ASP A 203 8.83 -13.66 -10.30
CA ASP A 203 7.67 -14.55 -10.49
C ASP A 203 6.42 -14.05 -9.77
N GLY A 204 6.53 -12.99 -8.96
CA GLY A 204 5.40 -12.39 -8.26
C GLY A 204 5.56 -10.90 -7.97
N LEU A 205 4.53 -10.35 -7.34
CA LEU A 205 4.50 -8.99 -6.82
C LEU A 205 3.64 -8.95 -5.56
N ILE A 206 4.08 -8.20 -4.56
CA ILE A 206 3.34 -7.89 -3.35
C ILE A 206 2.98 -6.41 -3.39
N SER A 207 1.73 -6.09 -3.07
CA SER A 207 1.24 -4.73 -2.87
C SER A 207 0.79 -4.58 -1.42
N ASP A 208 1.54 -3.79 -0.67
CA ASP A 208 1.28 -3.45 0.72
C ASP A 208 0.46 -2.16 0.79
N ARG A 209 -0.62 -2.19 1.58
CA ARG A 209 -1.55 -1.08 1.78
C ARG A 209 -1.87 -0.91 3.25
N SER A 210 -1.84 0.34 3.70
CA SER A 210 -2.35 0.79 5.00
C SER A 210 -2.79 2.24 4.87
N SER A 211 -3.83 2.46 4.07
CA SER A 211 -4.40 3.78 3.78
C SER A 211 -5.91 3.77 3.91
N TYR A 212 -6.54 4.94 3.71
CA TYR A 212 -7.96 5.13 3.93
C TYR A 212 -8.86 4.22 3.06
N ASP A 213 -8.39 3.77 1.90
CA ASP A 213 -9.09 2.85 0.99
C ASP A 213 -9.15 1.41 1.53
N VAL A 214 -8.28 1.06 2.47
CA VAL A 214 -8.32 -0.20 3.24
C VAL A 214 -8.66 0.05 4.71
N LEU A 215 -9.26 1.20 5.03
CA LEU A 215 -9.61 1.62 6.38
C LEU A 215 -8.44 1.47 7.38
N TYR A 216 -7.21 1.71 6.91
CA TYR A 216 -5.96 1.56 7.66
C TYR A 216 -5.65 0.14 8.20
N TYR A 217 -6.35 -0.90 7.73
CA TYR A 217 -5.92 -2.27 7.97
C TYR A 217 -4.65 -2.56 7.18
N GLU A 218 -3.68 -3.24 7.82
CA GLU A 218 -2.50 -3.76 7.12
C GLU A 218 -2.94 -4.84 6.13
N THR A 219 -2.86 -4.53 4.85
CA THR A 219 -3.38 -5.36 3.77
C THR A 219 -2.29 -5.61 2.74
N GLN A 220 -2.01 -6.90 2.47
CA GLN A 220 -1.08 -7.34 1.45
C GLN A 220 -1.83 -8.04 0.33
N ARG A 221 -1.72 -7.54 -0.90
CA ARG A 221 -2.24 -8.17 -2.11
C ARG A 221 -1.13 -8.88 -2.84
N TYR A 222 -1.32 -10.15 -3.15
CA TYR A 222 -0.35 -10.98 -3.85
C TYR A 222 -0.75 -11.14 -5.30
N TYR A 223 0.23 -10.97 -6.18
CA TYR A 223 0.09 -11.15 -7.62
C TYR A 223 1.13 -12.16 -8.10
N ARG A 224 0.75 -13.00 -9.06
CA ARG A 224 1.64 -13.99 -9.68
C ARG A 224 1.82 -13.70 -11.15
N TRP A 225 3.06 -13.76 -11.62
CA TRP A 225 3.38 -13.67 -13.04
C TRP A 225 2.94 -14.94 -13.77
N THR A 226 2.18 -14.79 -14.85
CA THR A 226 1.64 -15.91 -15.65
C THR A 226 2.46 -16.22 -16.92
N GLY A 227 3.58 -15.53 -17.12
CA GLY A 227 4.29 -15.51 -18.40
C GLY A 227 3.84 -14.39 -19.34
N LYS A 228 2.77 -13.68 -19.00
CA LYS A 228 2.20 -12.58 -19.80
C LYS A 228 1.79 -11.37 -18.96
N GLU A 229 1.18 -11.61 -17.81
CA GLU A 229 0.70 -10.55 -16.92
C GLU A 229 0.78 -10.98 -15.45
N PHE A 230 0.79 -10.00 -14.55
CA PHE A 230 0.62 -10.22 -13.12
C PHE A 230 -0.86 -10.38 -12.79
N VAL A 231 -1.23 -11.54 -12.27
CA VAL A 231 -2.61 -11.86 -11.90
C VAL A 231 -2.74 -11.89 -10.39
N TYR A 232 -3.73 -11.17 -9.88
CA TYR A 232 -4.09 -11.16 -8.46
C TYR A 232 -4.51 -12.56 -7.99
N VAL A 233 -3.92 -13.04 -6.89
CA VAL A 233 -4.11 -14.42 -6.40
C VAL A 233 -4.70 -14.51 -4.99
N SER A 234 -4.37 -13.59 -4.09
CA SER A 234 -4.87 -13.60 -2.71
C SER A 234 -4.65 -12.26 -2.02
N THR A 235 -5.43 -11.99 -0.98
CA THR A 235 -5.13 -10.95 0.01
C THR A 235 -4.86 -11.58 1.36
N HIS A 236 -3.92 -10.99 2.09
CA HIS A 236 -3.81 -11.14 3.52
C HIS A 236 -4.14 -9.80 4.18
N THR A 237 -5.00 -9.81 5.19
CA THR A 237 -5.32 -8.62 5.98
C THR A 237 -5.15 -8.93 7.46
N ASP A 238 -4.36 -8.13 8.18
CA ASP A 238 -4.29 -8.23 9.63
C ASP A 238 -5.53 -7.57 10.27
N VAL A 239 -6.48 -8.41 10.69
CA VAL A 239 -7.72 -7.99 11.36
C VAL A 239 -7.55 -7.74 12.86
N GLY A 240 -6.33 -7.92 13.40
CA GLY A 240 -5.99 -7.69 14.81
C GLY A 240 -6.67 -8.64 15.79
N GLU A 241 -6.65 -8.27 17.07
CA GLU A 241 -7.31 -9.02 18.14
C GLU A 241 -8.84 -8.99 18.03
N TYR A 242 -9.51 -9.90 18.74
CA TYR A 242 -10.97 -9.88 18.83
C TYR A 242 -11.43 -8.69 19.70
N PRO A 243 -12.47 -7.94 19.29
CA PRO A 243 -12.93 -6.75 20.00
C PRO A 243 -13.39 -7.05 21.43
N GLY A 244 -13.11 -6.14 22.37
CA GLY A 244 -13.37 -6.33 23.80
C GLY A 244 -14.73 -5.81 24.28
N SER A 245 -15.41 -4.99 23.46
CA SER A 245 -16.67 -4.34 23.81
C SER A 245 -17.73 -4.48 22.72
N VAL A 246 -19.00 -4.22 23.08
CA VAL A 246 -20.13 -4.17 22.13
C VAL A 246 -19.85 -3.16 21.01
N LYS A 247 -19.37 -1.96 21.36
CA LYS A 247 -19.06 -0.90 20.39
C LYS A 247 -17.99 -1.34 19.40
N GLU A 248 -16.86 -1.87 19.89
CA GLU A 248 -15.76 -2.33 19.04
C GLU A 248 -16.17 -3.51 18.15
N THR A 249 -17.02 -4.40 18.66
CA THR A 249 -17.56 -5.55 17.89
C THR A 249 -18.36 -5.07 16.69
N ILE A 250 -19.25 -4.12 16.90
CA ILE A 250 -20.05 -3.52 15.83
C ILE A 250 -19.16 -2.76 14.84
N LEU A 251 -18.21 -1.94 15.32
CA LEU A 251 -17.32 -1.17 14.45
C LEU A 251 -16.45 -2.08 13.58
N GLN A 252 -15.85 -3.12 14.15
CA GLN A 252 -15.05 -4.06 13.38
C GLN A 252 -15.91 -4.80 12.35
N TYR A 253 -17.12 -5.23 12.73
CA TYR A 253 -18.04 -5.87 11.79
C TYR A 253 -18.38 -4.95 10.60
N LEU A 254 -18.77 -3.69 10.87
CA LEU A 254 -19.08 -2.73 9.81
C LEU A 254 -17.86 -2.44 8.91
N ALA A 255 -16.67 -2.26 9.50
CA ALA A 255 -15.44 -2.04 8.75
C ALA A 255 -15.10 -3.21 7.82
N LEU A 256 -15.14 -4.44 8.33
CA LEU A 256 -14.84 -5.63 7.53
C LEU A 256 -15.89 -5.91 6.46
N ARG A 257 -17.18 -5.61 6.74
CA ARG A 257 -18.26 -5.72 5.75
C ARG A 257 -18.12 -4.72 4.61
N VAL A 258 -17.65 -3.50 4.89
CA VAL A 258 -17.33 -2.50 3.85
C VAL A 258 -16.14 -2.94 3.01
N LEU A 259 -15.07 -3.37 3.69
CA LEU A 259 -13.84 -3.73 3.02
C LEU A 259 -14.04 -4.90 2.06
N ASN A 260 -14.74 -5.95 2.51
CA ASN A 260 -15.05 -7.18 1.78
C ASN A 260 -14.00 -7.52 0.70
N ILE A 261 -12.73 -7.56 1.12
CA ILE A 261 -11.61 -7.62 0.19
C ILE A 261 -11.58 -9.02 -0.42
N GLU A 262 -11.69 -9.08 -1.75
CA GLU A 262 -11.69 -10.34 -2.48
C GLU A 262 -10.51 -11.22 -2.07
N TYR A 263 -10.76 -12.51 -1.85
CA TYR A 263 -9.73 -13.51 -1.51
C TYR A 263 -8.96 -13.25 -0.20
N SER A 264 -9.59 -12.63 0.81
CA SER A 264 -9.06 -12.59 2.19
C SER A 264 -9.82 -13.57 3.11
N PRO A 265 -9.29 -14.78 3.34
CA PRO A 265 -9.91 -15.74 4.25
C PRO A 265 -9.95 -15.25 5.71
N GLU A 266 -9.07 -14.33 6.11
CA GLU A 266 -9.04 -13.74 7.45
C GLU A 266 -10.26 -12.86 7.71
N ILE A 267 -10.63 -12.03 6.73
CA ILE A 267 -11.84 -11.20 6.79
C ILE A 267 -13.07 -12.09 6.84
N ASP A 268 -13.17 -13.09 5.96
CA ASP A 268 -14.30 -14.03 5.92
C ASP A 268 -14.47 -14.76 7.27
N ALA A 269 -13.36 -15.27 7.82
CA ALA A 269 -13.37 -15.94 9.11
C ALA A 269 -13.78 -14.99 10.25
N ARG A 270 -13.24 -13.76 10.27
CA ARG A 270 -13.58 -12.79 11.31
C ARG A 270 -15.02 -12.32 11.22
N LEU A 271 -15.57 -12.11 10.03
CA LEU A 271 -16.98 -11.76 9.83
C LEU A 271 -17.90 -12.86 10.35
N ALA A 272 -17.58 -14.13 10.07
CA ALA A 272 -18.33 -15.28 10.58
C ALA A 272 -18.22 -15.45 12.11
N GLU A 273 -17.11 -15.02 12.73
CA GLU A 273 -16.99 -14.98 14.19
C GLU A 273 -17.80 -13.82 14.81
N LEU A 274 -17.82 -12.65 14.15
CA LEU A 274 -18.48 -11.45 14.65
C LEU A 274 -20.00 -11.50 14.52
N CYS A 275 -20.53 -12.20 13.51
CA CYS A 275 -21.95 -12.22 13.19
C CYS A 275 -22.45 -13.62 12.82
N THR A 276 -23.44 -14.12 13.57
CA THR A 276 -24.10 -15.41 13.30
C THR A 276 -25.40 -15.27 12.52
N ASP A 277 -25.87 -14.05 12.30
CA ASP A 277 -27.08 -13.77 11.53
C ASP A 277 -26.85 -14.00 10.03
N THR A 278 -27.45 -15.06 9.50
CA THR A 278 -27.32 -15.43 8.08
C THR A 278 -28.06 -14.49 7.13
N GLU A 279 -28.96 -13.65 7.64
CA GLU A 279 -29.70 -12.67 6.84
C GLU A 279 -29.00 -11.30 6.83
N ALA A 280 -27.91 -11.14 7.59
CA ALA A 280 -27.16 -9.88 7.69
C ALA A 280 -26.54 -9.41 6.36
N ASP A 281 -26.43 -10.30 5.37
CA ASP A 281 -26.00 -9.97 4.01
C ASP A 281 -27.09 -9.27 3.17
N GLN A 282 -28.33 -9.23 3.65
CA GLN A 282 -29.45 -8.58 2.96
C GLN A 282 -29.57 -7.07 3.26
N ALA A 283 -28.80 -6.55 4.21
CA ALA A 283 -28.73 -5.12 4.47
C ALA A 283 -28.26 -4.39 3.19
N GLU A 284 -28.98 -3.34 2.80
CA GLU A 284 -28.66 -2.57 1.60
C GLU A 284 -27.34 -1.84 1.83
N THR A 285 -26.32 -2.20 1.06
CA THR A 285 -25.05 -1.50 1.10
C THR A 285 -25.24 -0.12 0.49
N ALA A 286 -25.00 0.93 1.27
CA ALA A 286 -24.76 2.28 0.79
C ALA A 286 -23.27 2.59 1.00
N PRO A 287 -22.40 2.19 0.05
CA PRO A 287 -20.97 2.17 0.26
C PRO A 287 -20.39 3.53 0.64
N ASP A 288 -20.95 4.60 0.09
CA ASP A 288 -20.48 5.97 0.34
C ASP A 288 -20.72 6.41 1.79
N VAL A 289 -21.93 6.18 2.32
CA VAL A 289 -22.28 6.51 3.72
C VAL A 289 -21.48 5.64 4.68
N TRP A 290 -21.40 4.33 4.41
CA TRP A 290 -20.66 3.40 5.24
C TRP A 290 -19.16 3.75 5.30
N THR A 291 -18.52 3.89 4.13
CA THR A 291 -17.07 4.11 4.05
C THR A 291 -16.67 5.45 4.66
N SER A 292 -17.41 6.53 4.35
CA SER A 292 -17.10 7.86 4.90
C SER A 292 -17.30 7.93 6.42
N SER A 293 -18.41 7.41 6.94
CA SER A 293 -18.67 7.34 8.39
C SER A 293 -17.60 6.55 9.14
N LEU A 294 -17.22 5.38 8.62
CA LEU A 294 -16.23 4.52 9.28
C LEU A 294 -14.84 5.13 9.23
N LEU A 295 -14.46 5.73 8.09
CA LEU A 295 -13.18 6.41 7.97
C LEU A 295 -13.05 7.56 8.98
N GLU A 296 -14.07 8.41 9.08
CA GLU A 296 -14.10 9.49 10.06
C GLU A 296 -14.04 8.97 11.51
N SER A 297 -14.79 7.90 11.82
CA SER A 297 -14.73 7.27 13.13
C SER A 297 -13.36 6.66 13.45
N ILE A 298 -12.66 6.08 12.47
CA ILE A 298 -11.32 5.50 12.65
C ILE A 298 -10.28 6.60 12.86
N LEU A 299 -10.43 7.72 12.13
CA LEU A 299 -9.57 8.88 12.28
C LEU A 299 -9.87 9.73 13.52
N GLU A 300 -10.94 9.42 14.24
CA GLU A 300 -11.47 10.21 15.37
C GLU A 300 -11.78 11.66 14.97
N ILE A 301 -12.22 11.86 13.72
CA ILE A 301 -12.58 13.17 13.18
C ILE A 301 -14.07 13.14 12.88
N GLY A 302 -14.86 13.94 13.62
CA GLY A 302 -16.30 14.06 13.39
C GLY A 302 -17.17 13.12 14.23
N ASP A 303 -18.49 13.36 14.18
CA ASP A 303 -19.53 12.61 14.90
C ASP A 303 -20.48 11.90 13.90
N THR A 304 -19.89 11.14 12.98
CA THR A 304 -20.59 10.45 11.89
C THR A 304 -21.20 9.12 12.29
N ILE A 305 -20.76 8.53 13.42
CA ILE A 305 -21.37 7.32 13.98
C ILE A 305 -21.89 7.60 15.39
N ASP A 306 -23.20 7.52 15.56
CA ASP A 306 -23.86 7.58 16.88
C ASP A 306 -24.20 6.16 17.38
N PHE A 307 -23.94 5.92 18.67
CA PHE A 307 -24.20 4.65 19.33
C PHE A 307 -25.14 4.82 20.51
N GLN A 308 -26.27 4.13 20.49
CA GLN A 308 -27.17 4.00 21.64
C GLN A 308 -27.17 2.55 22.10
N ILE A 309 -26.29 2.24 23.07
CA ILE A 309 -26.06 0.87 23.56
C ILE A 309 -26.77 0.67 24.90
N LYS A 310 -27.55 -0.40 24.99
CA LYS A 310 -28.12 -0.94 26.23
C LYS A 310 -27.48 -2.29 26.50
N GLU A 311 -26.51 -2.31 27.39
CA GLU A 311 -25.73 -3.50 27.73
C GLU A 311 -26.20 -4.13 29.05
N ALA A 312 -26.34 -5.45 29.03
CA ALA A 312 -26.51 -6.31 30.20
C ALA A 312 -25.33 -7.30 30.26
N ALA A 313 -25.32 -8.21 31.24
CA ALA A 313 -24.17 -9.10 31.47
C ALA A 313 -23.91 -10.10 30.33
N ASP A 314 -24.98 -10.56 29.66
CA ASP A 314 -24.95 -11.63 28.66
C ASP A 314 -25.57 -11.22 27.31
N ALA A 315 -26.13 -10.02 27.22
CA ALA A 315 -26.78 -9.51 26.03
C ALA A 315 -26.65 -7.99 25.92
N ALA A 316 -26.67 -7.47 24.70
CA ALA A 316 -26.73 -6.05 24.44
C ALA A 316 -27.66 -5.77 23.25
N ASN A 317 -28.31 -4.63 23.29
CA ASN A 317 -29.01 -4.07 22.14
C ASN A 317 -28.38 -2.72 21.81
N ALA A 318 -28.06 -2.50 20.54
CA ALA A 318 -27.48 -1.25 20.06
C ALA A 318 -28.27 -0.70 18.88
N ILE A 319 -28.54 0.60 18.91
CA ILE A 319 -28.99 1.36 17.74
C ILE A 319 -27.79 2.17 17.26
N VAL A 320 -27.46 2.04 15.98
CA VAL A 320 -26.28 2.65 15.37
C VAL A 320 -26.72 3.50 14.21
N THR A 321 -26.38 4.79 14.22
CA THR A 321 -26.69 5.71 13.12
C THR A 321 -25.39 6.11 12.42
N LEU A 322 -25.27 5.77 11.14
CA LEU A 322 -24.20 6.22 10.26
C LEU A 322 -24.67 7.43 9.47
N LYS A 323 -23.86 8.48 9.37
CA LYS A 323 -24.20 9.75 8.69
C LYS A 323 -23.18 10.03 7.59
N SER A 324 -23.68 10.42 6.43
CA SER A 324 -22.84 10.90 5.34
C SER A 324 -22.09 12.17 5.76
N VAL A 325 -20.85 12.29 5.30
CA VAL A 325 -20.03 13.50 5.45
C VAL A 325 -20.37 14.56 4.40
N GLU A 326 -20.95 14.15 3.27
CA GLU A 326 -21.21 15.01 2.11
C GLU A 326 -22.71 15.37 1.95
N SER A 327 -23.60 14.66 2.63
CA SER A 327 -25.06 14.80 2.50
C SER A 327 -25.78 14.65 3.84
N ASP A 328 -27.07 14.98 3.88
CA ASP A 328 -27.94 14.73 5.05
C ASP A 328 -28.41 13.26 5.14
N GLU A 329 -27.87 12.38 4.30
CA GLU A 329 -28.21 10.96 4.29
C GLU A 329 -27.65 10.26 5.53
N HIS A 330 -28.44 9.34 6.07
CA HIS A 330 -28.05 8.52 7.20
C HIS A 330 -28.71 7.15 7.10
N ILE A 331 -28.10 6.19 7.78
CA ILE A 331 -28.58 4.81 7.84
C ILE A 331 -28.60 4.40 9.29
N VAL A 332 -29.69 3.77 9.70
CA VAL A 332 -29.86 3.30 11.06
C VAL A 332 -29.89 1.79 11.07
N PHE A 333 -29.08 1.20 11.92
CA PHE A 333 -29.05 -0.23 12.19
C PHE A 333 -29.48 -0.50 13.62
N THR A 334 -30.08 -1.67 13.82
CA THR A 334 -30.24 -2.28 15.12
C THR A 334 -29.43 -3.55 15.18
N PHE A 335 -28.68 -3.71 16.27
CA PHE A 335 -27.88 -4.89 16.55
C PHE A 335 -28.35 -5.50 17.87
N ASP A 336 -28.64 -6.80 17.85
CA ASP A 336 -28.74 -7.60 19.06
C ASP A 336 -27.48 -8.45 19.19
N LEU A 337 -26.81 -8.36 20.33
CA LEU A 337 -25.57 -9.07 20.61
C LEU A 337 -25.71 -9.97 21.82
N LEU A 338 -25.02 -11.11 21.79
CA LEU A 338 -24.88 -12.04 22.89
C LEU A 338 -23.43 -12.10 23.35
N HIS A 339 -23.21 -12.20 24.65
CA HIS A 339 -21.87 -12.44 25.20
C HIS A 339 -21.71 -13.94 25.47
N SER A 340 -20.90 -14.61 24.65
CA SER A 340 -20.66 -16.05 24.73
C SER A 340 -19.17 -16.36 24.63
N ASP A 341 -18.69 -17.31 25.44
CA ASP A 341 -17.28 -17.72 25.49
C ASP A 341 -16.27 -16.56 25.62
N GLY A 342 -16.67 -15.49 26.32
CA GLY A 342 -15.85 -14.30 26.55
C GLY A 342 -15.77 -13.33 25.36
N LYS A 343 -16.69 -13.46 24.39
CA LYS A 343 -16.78 -12.62 23.19
C LYS A 343 -18.19 -12.08 23.03
N TRP A 344 -18.31 -10.83 22.56
CA TRP A 344 -19.55 -10.30 22.03
C TRP A 344 -19.75 -10.77 20.59
N VAL A 345 -20.93 -11.28 20.25
CA VAL A 345 -21.29 -11.78 18.92
C VAL A 345 -22.62 -11.16 18.50
N ILE A 346 -22.71 -10.68 17.27
CA ILE A 346 -23.95 -10.17 16.68
C ILE A 346 -24.83 -11.36 16.33
N ASP A 347 -25.93 -11.51 17.07
CA ASP A 347 -26.94 -12.54 16.85
C ASP A 347 -27.99 -12.08 15.83
N ARG A 348 -28.21 -10.76 15.74
CA ARG A 348 -29.19 -10.17 14.84
C ARG A 348 -28.78 -8.80 14.34
N LEU A 349 -28.98 -8.56 13.04
CA LEU A 349 -28.80 -7.27 12.38
C LEU A 349 -30.05 -6.91 11.58
N GLU A 350 -30.64 -5.74 11.86
CA GLU A 350 -31.70 -5.19 11.03
C GLU A 350 -31.38 -3.74 10.65
N GLN A 351 -31.44 -3.42 9.36
CA GLN A 351 -31.42 -2.05 8.86
C GLN A 351 -32.84 -1.47 8.96
N LEU A 352 -32.97 -0.29 9.55
CA LEU A 352 -34.25 0.43 9.63
C LEU A 352 -34.43 1.31 8.38
N GLU A 353 -35.67 1.36 7.87
CA GLU A 353 -36.09 2.24 6.77
C GLU A 353 -36.14 3.72 7.16
#